data_AF-A0A1Z5LB37-F1
#
_entry.id   AF-A0A1Z5LB37-F1
#
_cell.length_a   1.000
_cell.length_b   1.000
_cell.length_c   1.000
_cell.angle_alpha   90.00
_cell.angle_beta   90.00
_cell.angle_gamma   90.00
#
_symmetry.space_group_name_H-M   'P 1'
#
loop_
_entity.id
_entity.type
_entity.pdbx_description
1 polymer ?
#
loop_
_entity_poly.entity_id
_entity_poly.type
_entity_poly.pdbx_seq_one_letter_code
_entity_poly.pdbx_strand_id
1 'polypeptide(L)'
;MESLEFLPGLHVLRFLNNADLGTVIPHQGVVSGFQGQDLRVTGESQPVIIQTGSGKQSRSGSPSLEVGPEWTVLSSVDEFRVRSPTTGRTVFSTKYQGFQLPKGIPNLNVKEAHVSRLVSGKRDPLIVSSP
;
A
#
# COMPACT_ATOMS: atom_id res chain seq x y z
N MET A 1 -12.07 29.63 19.29
CA MET A 1 -12.77 28.33 19.14
C MET A 1 -11.77 27.25 19.53
N GLU A 2 -12.14 26.40 20.48
CA GLU A 2 -11.33 25.25 20.87
C GLU A 2 -11.46 24.18 19.77
N SER A 3 -10.35 23.79 19.15
CA SER A 3 -10.31 22.81 18.04
C SER A 3 -9.97 21.39 18.51
N LEU A 4 -9.62 21.23 19.80
CA LEU A 4 -9.08 20.03 20.40
C LEU A 4 -9.70 19.79 21.78
N GLU A 5 -10.04 18.54 22.07
CA GLU A 5 -10.53 18.09 23.38
C GLU A 5 -9.72 16.87 23.82
N PHE A 6 -9.14 16.92 25.03
CA PHE A 6 -8.53 15.74 25.63
C PHE A 6 -9.58 14.93 26.40
N LEU A 7 -9.69 13.64 26.13
CA LEU A 7 -10.60 12.73 26.82
C LEU A 7 -9.80 11.87 27.81
N PRO A 8 -9.58 12.34 29.06
CA PRO A 8 -8.61 11.74 29.98
C PRO A 8 -8.91 10.29 30.36
N GLY A 9 -10.19 9.89 30.42
CA GLY A 9 -10.59 8.51 30.71
C GLY A 9 -10.32 7.52 29.56
N LEU A 10 -10.11 8.03 28.35
CA LEU A 10 -9.85 7.25 27.14
C LEU A 10 -8.41 7.38 26.64
N HIS A 11 -7.63 8.30 27.21
CA HIS A 11 -6.29 8.67 26.74
C HIS A 11 -6.24 9.02 25.25
N VAL A 12 -7.31 9.62 24.72
CA VAL A 12 -7.40 10.06 23.33
C VAL A 12 -7.49 11.58 23.22
N LEU A 13 -6.92 12.09 22.13
CA LEU A 13 -7.10 13.48 21.69
C LEU A 13 -8.18 13.51 20.61
N ARG A 14 -9.25 14.25 20.84
CA ARG A 14 -10.34 14.43 19.90
C ARG A 14 -10.18 15.76 19.15
N PHE A 15 -10.35 15.70 17.83
CA PHE A 15 -10.41 16.87 16.97
C PHE A 15 -11.87 17.26 16.75
N LEU A 16 -12.22 18.50 17.11
CA LEU A 16 -13.59 19.01 16.96
C LEU A 16 -13.82 19.60 15.56
N ASN A 17 -12.74 19.94 14.86
CA ASN A 17 -12.72 20.51 13.51
C ASN A 17 -11.54 19.93 12.71
N ASN A 18 -11.44 20.27 11.43
CA ASN A 18 -10.24 20.01 10.63
C ASN A 18 -9.02 20.63 11.32
N ALA A 19 -7.95 19.85 11.45
CA ALA A 19 -6.71 20.27 12.08
C ALA A 19 -5.53 19.96 11.16
N ASP A 20 -4.69 20.97 10.92
CA ASP A 20 -3.38 20.77 10.31
C ASP A 20 -2.36 20.48 11.42
N LEU A 21 -1.83 19.27 11.39
CA LEU A 21 -0.92 18.74 12.43
C LEU A 21 0.50 18.52 11.89
N GLY A 22 0.72 18.66 10.59
CA GLY A 22 1.95 18.21 9.93
C GLY A 22 2.22 16.73 10.21
N THR A 23 3.11 16.42 11.15
CA THR A 23 3.52 15.05 11.50
C THR A 23 2.86 14.59 12.80
N VAL A 24 2.06 13.53 12.72
CA VAL A 24 1.43 12.89 13.89
C VAL A 24 2.16 11.58 14.21
N ILE A 25 2.65 11.45 15.45
CA ILE A 25 3.26 10.21 15.96
C ILE A 25 2.35 9.67 17.08
N PRO A 26 1.45 8.72 16.79
CA PRO A 26 0.56 8.16 17.80
C PRO A 26 1.34 7.29 18.80
N HIS A 27 1.13 7.51 20.09
CA HIS A 27 1.82 6.76 21.16
C HIS A 27 1.55 5.25 21.10
N GLN A 28 0.30 4.86 20.82
CA GLN A 28 -0.11 3.45 20.73
C GLN A 28 -0.18 2.92 19.29
N GLY A 29 0.24 3.69 18.30
CA GLY A 29 0.15 3.27 16.89
C GLY A 29 -1.27 3.21 16.32
N VAL A 30 -2.28 3.67 17.07
CA VAL A 30 -3.69 3.63 16.65
C VAL A 30 -4.15 5.03 16.24
N VAL A 31 -4.72 5.13 15.05
CA VAL A 31 -5.45 6.31 14.56
C VAL A 31 -6.80 5.80 14.05
N SER A 32 -7.89 6.40 14.49
CA SER A 32 -9.24 5.91 14.19
C SER A 32 -10.25 7.06 14.04
N GLY A 33 -11.31 6.82 13.28
CA GLY A 33 -12.45 7.74 13.13
C GLY A 33 -13.58 7.43 14.10
N PHE A 34 -14.66 8.20 14.02
CA PHE A 34 -15.88 7.94 14.79
C PHE A 34 -16.58 6.68 14.30
N GLN A 35 -17.37 6.05 15.17
CA GLN A 35 -18.16 4.89 14.80
C GLN A 35 -19.09 5.21 13.62
N GLY A 36 -19.01 4.39 12.57
CA GLY A 36 -19.81 4.57 11.35
C GLY A 36 -19.36 5.73 10.46
N GLN A 37 -18.19 6.33 10.73
CA GLN A 37 -17.63 7.41 9.92
C GLN A 37 -16.21 7.09 9.50
N ASP A 38 -15.88 7.42 8.25
CA ASP A 38 -14.54 7.28 7.72
C ASP A 38 -13.62 8.33 8.35
N LEU A 39 -12.41 7.90 8.74
CA LEU A 39 -11.35 8.84 9.06
C LEU A 39 -10.80 9.45 7.77
N ARG A 40 -10.98 10.76 7.60
CA ARG A 40 -10.42 11.49 6.47
C ARG A 40 -9.06 12.09 6.82
N VAL A 41 -8.02 11.66 6.11
CA VAL A 41 -6.68 12.25 6.15
C VAL A 41 -6.39 12.81 4.75
N THR A 42 -5.96 14.06 4.67
CA THR A 42 -5.72 14.77 3.40
C THR A 42 -4.39 15.50 3.46
N GLY A 43 -3.63 15.44 2.37
CA GLY A 43 -2.49 16.34 2.16
C GLY A 43 -2.88 17.45 1.19
N GLU A 44 -2.61 18.70 1.55
CA GLU A 44 -2.88 19.85 0.67
C GLU A 44 -1.72 20.01 -0.32
N SER A 45 -1.91 19.55 -1.56
CA SER A 45 -0.87 19.53 -2.61
C SER A 45 0.41 18.76 -2.23
N GLN A 46 0.32 17.86 -1.25
CA GLN A 46 1.39 17.00 -0.77
C GLN A 46 0.86 15.59 -0.51
N PRO A 47 1.68 14.53 -0.65
CA PRO A 47 1.25 13.18 -0.36
C PRO A 47 0.99 12.97 1.12
N VAL A 48 0.04 12.07 1.44
CA VAL A 48 -0.14 11.55 2.80
C VAL A 48 0.83 10.39 2.98
N ILE A 49 1.67 10.45 4.01
CA ILE A 49 2.69 9.44 4.30
C ILE A 49 2.35 8.73 5.61
N ILE A 50 2.13 7.42 5.53
CA ILE A 50 1.96 6.54 6.68
C ILE A 50 3.21 5.67 6.76
N GLN A 51 3.95 5.78 7.87
CA GLN A 51 5.19 5.02 8.04
C GLN A 51 5.20 4.32 9.39
N THR A 52 5.66 3.07 9.40
CA THR A 52 5.88 2.33 10.64
C THR A 52 7.31 2.56 11.11
N GLY A 53 7.53 3.22 12.24
CA GLY A 53 8.87 3.50 12.78
C GLY A 53 8.85 4.70 13.72
N SER A 54 9.64 4.68 14.79
CA SER A 54 9.60 5.73 15.81
C SER A 54 10.49 6.94 15.47
N GLY A 55 9.87 8.09 15.19
CA GLY A 55 10.50 9.42 15.26
C GLY A 55 11.57 9.73 14.20
N LYS A 56 12.42 10.73 14.49
CA LYS A 56 13.53 11.23 13.65
C LYS A 56 14.56 10.15 13.22
N GLN A 57 14.39 8.91 13.68
CA GLN A 57 15.23 7.76 13.37
C GLN A 57 14.54 6.78 12.42
N SER A 58 13.52 7.20 11.67
CA SER A 58 13.02 6.45 10.52
C SER A 58 14.16 6.29 9.50
N ARG A 59 14.97 5.26 9.71
CA ARG A 59 16.06 4.89 8.83
C ARG A 59 15.45 4.45 7.51
N SER A 60 16.14 4.78 6.42
CA SER A 60 15.91 4.20 5.10
C SER A 60 15.64 2.69 5.24
N GLY A 61 14.45 2.24 4.85
CA GLY A 61 14.04 0.83 4.96
C GLY A 61 12.84 0.53 5.86
N SER A 62 12.23 1.53 6.49
CA SER A 62 10.99 1.31 7.27
C SER A 62 9.77 1.22 6.35
N PRO A 63 8.83 0.27 6.55
CA PRO A 63 7.63 0.17 5.72
C PRO A 63 6.86 1.48 5.66
N SER A 64 6.54 1.93 4.45
CA SER A 64 5.74 3.13 4.21
C SER A 64 4.66 2.90 3.16
N LEU A 65 3.55 3.62 3.36
CA LEU A 65 2.48 3.83 2.39
C LEU A 65 2.42 5.33 2.13
N GLU A 66 2.61 5.70 0.88
CA GLU A 66 2.53 7.08 0.42
C GLU A 66 1.40 7.20 -0.59
N VAL A 67 0.46 8.11 -0.33
CA VAL A 67 -0.71 8.36 -1.17
C VAL A 67 -0.62 9.78 -1.71
N GLY A 68 -0.24 9.90 -2.98
CA GLY A 68 -0.24 11.15 -3.71
C GLY A 68 -1.54 11.34 -4.53
N PRO A 69 -1.66 12.46 -5.26
CA PRO A 69 -2.86 12.74 -6.06
C PRO A 69 -3.16 11.68 -7.14
N GLU A 70 -2.12 11.17 -7.80
CA GLU A 70 -2.23 10.27 -8.96
C GLU A 70 -1.50 8.93 -8.75
N TRP A 71 -1.01 8.68 -7.54
CA TRP A 71 -0.15 7.53 -7.27
C TRP A 71 -0.30 7.03 -5.84
N THR A 72 -0.03 5.74 -5.66
CA THR A 72 0.10 5.12 -4.35
C THR A 72 1.34 4.24 -4.38
N VAL A 73 2.25 4.47 -3.43
CA VAL A 73 3.52 3.74 -3.34
C VAL A 73 3.56 3.01 -2.00
N LEU A 74 3.85 1.71 -2.06
CA LEU A 74 4.20 0.89 -0.90
C LEU A 74 5.69 0.57 -0.98
N SER A 75 6.43 0.93 0.06
CA SER A 75 7.88 0.74 0.13
C SER A 75 8.27 -0.12 1.32
N SER A 76 9.35 -0.88 1.18
CA SER A 76 9.94 -1.69 2.26
C SER A 76 8.95 -2.63 2.97
N VAL A 77 7.98 -3.16 2.22
CA VAL A 77 7.03 -4.16 2.71
C VAL A 77 7.43 -5.55 2.24
N ASP A 78 7.24 -6.55 3.08
CA ASP A 78 7.40 -7.94 2.67
C ASP A 78 6.30 -8.37 1.70
N GLU A 79 5.06 -7.90 1.92
CA GLU A 79 3.88 -8.31 1.18
C GLU A 79 2.80 -7.23 1.26
N PHE A 80 2.14 -6.96 0.13
CA PHE A 80 0.90 -6.22 0.11
C PHE A 80 -0.26 -7.19 -0.13
N ARG A 81 -1.27 -7.16 0.76
CA ARG A 81 -2.46 -8.01 0.68
C ARG A 81 -3.72 -7.16 0.63
N VAL A 82 -4.59 -7.46 -0.33
CA VAL A 82 -5.97 -6.97 -0.33
C VAL A 82 -6.87 -8.10 0.14
N ARG A 83 -7.71 -7.82 1.15
CA ARG A 83 -8.68 -8.78 1.69
C ARG A 83 -10.10 -8.27 1.48
N SER A 84 -11.00 -9.19 1.15
CA SER A 84 -12.43 -8.91 1.13
C SER A 84 -12.89 -8.53 2.55
N PRO A 85 -13.56 -7.38 2.75
CA PRO A 85 -14.04 -6.98 4.06
C PRO A 85 -15.19 -7.86 4.57
N THR A 86 -15.97 -8.45 3.67
CA THR A 86 -17.12 -9.31 4.01
C THR A 86 -16.72 -10.75 4.32
N THR A 87 -15.73 -11.29 3.63
CA THR A 87 -15.34 -12.71 3.77
C THR A 87 -14.00 -12.92 4.47
N GLY A 88 -13.21 -11.86 4.66
CA GLY A 88 -11.84 -11.92 5.18
C GLY A 88 -10.82 -12.59 4.23
N ARG A 89 -11.25 -13.10 3.08
CA ARG A 89 -10.39 -13.81 2.12
C ARG A 89 -9.44 -12.84 1.42
N THR A 90 -8.18 -13.24 1.25
CA THR A 90 -7.21 -12.52 0.42
C THR A 90 -7.61 -12.63 -1.04
N VAL A 91 -7.88 -11.49 -1.69
CA VAL A 91 -8.22 -11.41 -3.12
C VAL A 91 -7.02 -11.03 -3.98
N PHE A 92 -6.00 -10.42 -3.37
CA PHE A 92 -4.74 -10.08 -4.03
C PHE A 92 -3.59 -10.16 -3.02
N SER A 93 -2.44 -10.65 -3.47
CA SER A 93 -1.20 -10.64 -2.70
C SER A 93 -0.01 -10.50 -3.65
N THR A 94 0.96 -9.66 -3.30
CA THR A 94 2.24 -9.58 -4.02
C THR A 94 3.12 -10.82 -3.81
N LYS A 95 2.85 -11.65 -2.80
CA LYS A 95 3.50 -12.95 -2.57
C LYS A 95 2.77 -14.11 -3.24
N TYR A 96 1.67 -13.88 -3.97
CA TYR A 96 0.94 -14.96 -4.61
C TYR A 96 1.79 -15.67 -5.67
N GLN A 97 2.05 -16.97 -5.48
CA GLN A 97 2.92 -17.77 -6.36
C GLN A 97 2.18 -18.44 -7.53
N GLY A 98 0.88 -18.17 -7.71
CA GLY A 98 0.06 -18.78 -8.75
C GLY A 98 0.02 -18.00 -10.07
N PHE A 99 0.85 -16.97 -10.26
CA PHE A 99 1.06 -16.31 -11.57
C PHE A 99 1.94 -17.17 -12.49
N GLN A 100 1.75 -18.49 -12.48
CA GLN A 100 2.45 -19.37 -13.40
C GLN A 100 1.73 -19.32 -14.74
N LEU A 101 2.49 -19.14 -15.82
CA LEU A 101 1.99 -19.39 -17.17
C LEU A 101 1.43 -20.82 -17.21
N PRO A 102 0.15 -21.02 -17.59
CA PRO A 102 -0.39 -22.34 -17.80
C PRO A 102 0.51 -23.15 -18.74
N LYS A 103 0.79 -24.40 -18.37
CA LYS A 103 1.60 -25.29 -19.23
C LYS A 103 0.88 -25.48 -20.56
N GLY A 104 1.62 -25.37 -21.66
CA GLY A 104 1.08 -25.63 -23.00
C GLY A 104 0.49 -24.42 -23.71
N ILE A 105 0.71 -23.19 -23.23
CA ILE A 105 0.44 -21.98 -24.03
C ILE A 105 1.56 -21.81 -25.06
N PRO A 106 1.29 -21.93 -26.38
CA PRO A 106 2.31 -21.76 -27.41
C PRO A 106 2.61 -20.30 -27.72
N ASN A 107 1.65 -19.39 -27.46
CA ASN A 107 1.75 -17.97 -27.78
C ASN A 107 1.22 -17.13 -26.62
N LEU A 108 2.03 -16.18 -26.13
CA LEU A 108 1.65 -15.24 -25.08
C LEU A 108 1.46 -13.85 -25.70
N ASN A 109 0.22 -13.35 -25.74
CA ASN A 109 -0.08 -11.99 -26.19
C ASN A 109 -0.41 -11.11 -24.98
N VAL A 110 0.51 -10.23 -24.60
CA VAL A 110 0.40 -9.33 -23.44
C VAL A 110 0.93 -7.94 -23.81
N LYS A 111 0.41 -6.90 -23.15
CA LYS A 111 0.87 -5.52 -23.37
C LYS A 111 2.30 -5.28 -22.88
N GLU A 112 2.67 -5.92 -21.77
CA GLU A 112 4.00 -5.81 -21.17
C GLU A 112 4.30 -7.09 -20.39
N ALA A 113 5.53 -7.59 -20.49
CA ALA A 113 5.99 -8.77 -19.75
C ALA A 113 7.41 -8.54 -19.24
N HIS A 114 7.61 -8.71 -17.94
CA HIS A 114 8.94 -8.76 -17.33
C HIS A 114 9.30 -10.23 -17.07
N VAL A 115 10.33 -10.72 -17.76
CA VAL A 115 10.81 -12.09 -17.62
C VAL A 115 12.30 -12.09 -17.34
N SER A 116 12.76 -12.98 -16.46
CA SER A 116 14.18 -13.14 -16.16
C SER A 116 14.94 -13.90 -17.27
N ARG A 117 14.22 -14.69 -18.07
CA ARG A 117 14.80 -15.50 -19.15
C ARG A 117 13.75 -15.86 -20.21
N LEU A 118 14.14 -15.77 -21.48
CA LEU A 118 13.43 -16.34 -22.63
C LEU A 118 14.19 -17.58 -23.12
N VAL A 119 13.49 -18.68 -23.38
CA VAL A 119 14.09 -19.93 -23.89
C VAL A 119 13.20 -20.56 -24.96
N SER A 120 13.80 -21.28 -25.93
CA SER A 120 13.08 -22.18 -26.82
C SER A 120 13.41 -23.65 -26.53
N GLY A 121 12.59 -24.56 -27.05
CA GLY A 121 12.90 -25.99 -27.06
C GLY A 121 14.15 -26.29 -27.88
N LYS A 122 14.85 -27.39 -27.57
CA LYS A 122 16.13 -27.75 -28.23
C LYS A 122 16.05 -27.88 -29.77
N ARG A 123 14.86 -28.08 -30.32
CA ARG A 123 14.61 -28.25 -31.76
C ARG A 123 13.72 -27.16 -32.35
N ASP A 124 13.41 -26.14 -31.55
CA ASP A 124 12.46 -25.09 -31.92
C ASP A 124 13.18 -23.73 -31.99
N PRO A 125 12.89 -22.91 -33.01
CA PRO A 125 13.45 -21.56 -33.08
C PRO A 125 12.85 -20.66 -32.00
N LEU A 126 13.68 -19.81 -31.38
CA LEU A 126 13.22 -18.69 -30.55
C LEU A 126 13.00 -17.48 -31.46
N ILE A 127 11.74 -17.09 -31.70
CA ILE A 127 11.40 -15.91 -32.51
C ILE A 127 10.92 -14.80 -31.57
N VAL A 128 11.60 -13.67 -31.59
CA VAL A 128 11.21 -12.45 -30.86
C VAL A 128 10.93 -11.36 -31.89
N SER A 129 9.71 -10.85 -31.91
CA SER A 129 9.28 -9.77 -32.82
C SER A 129 8.60 -8.67 -32.01
N SER A 130 9.04 -7.43 -32.22
CA SER A 130 8.28 -6.24 -31.83
C SER A 130 7.44 -5.79 -33.03
N PRO A 131 6.20 -5.31 -32.84
CA PRO A 131 5.55 -4.47 -33.83
C PRO A 131 6.36 -3.19 -34.09
#